data_AF-A0A556U644-F1
#
_entry.id   AF-A0A556U644-F1
#
_cell.length_a   1.000
_cell.length_b   1.000
_cell.length_c   1.000
_cell.angle_alpha   90.00
_cell.angle_beta   90.00
_cell.angle_gamma   90.00
#
_symmetry.space_group_name_H-M   'P 1'
#
loop_
_entity.id
_entity.type
_entity.pdbx_description
1 polymer ?
#
loop_
_entity_poly.entity_id
_entity_poly.type
_entity_poly.pdbx_seq_one_letter_code
_entity_poly.pdbx_strand_id
1 'polypeptide(L)' 'MCLKLESRVIPQNSLRSVEIFPKGSHCKNTEVIAGLVSGEKICLNPQTMWVKKLIRFIEKKEKMIRKA' A
#
# COMPACT_ATOMS: atom_id res chain seq x y z
N MET A 1 5.00 11.38 4.58
CA MET A 1 3.81 12.14 4.16
C MET A 1 3.73 12.18 2.65
N CYS A 2 2.69 11.61 2.07
CA CYS A 2 2.46 11.60 0.63
C CYS A 2 1.87 12.93 0.14
N LEU A 3 2.54 13.58 -0.82
CA LEU A 3 2.06 14.84 -1.42
C LEU A 3 1.14 14.62 -2.63
N LYS A 4 1.33 13.51 -3.35
CA LYS A 4 0.53 13.12 -4.52
C LYS A 4 0.16 11.66 -4.40
N LEU A 5 -1.08 11.34 -4.76
CA LEU A 5 -1.61 9.98 -4.73
C LEU A 5 -1.88 9.47 -6.13
N GLU A 6 -1.37 8.27 -6.44
CA GLU A 6 -1.71 7.53 -7.64
C GLU A 6 -3.00 6.72 -7.40
N SER A 7 -3.96 6.90 -8.29
CA SER A 7 -5.27 6.25 -8.21
C SER A 7 -5.49 5.23 -9.34
N ARG A 8 -4.67 5.27 -10.39
CA ARG A 8 -4.69 4.29 -11.49
C ARG A 8 -4.33 2.91 -10.97
N VAL A 9 -4.95 1.89 -11.55
CA VAL A 9 -4.64 0.50 -11.21
C VAL A 9 -3.22 0.17 -11.66
N ILE A 10 -2.43 -0.37 -10.74
CA ILE A 10 -1.07 -0.79 -11.03
C ILE A 10 -1.04 -2.32 -11.10
N PRO A 11 -0.57 -2.89 -12.21
CA PRO A 11 -0.42 -4.34 -12.34
C PRO A 11 0.44 -4.93 -11.22
N GLN A 12 0.05 -6.10 -10.72
CA GLN A 12 0.74 -6.75 -9.60
C GLN A 12 2.21 -7.06 -9.92
N ASN A 13 2.53 -7.42 -11.17
CA ASN A 13 3.90 -7.67 -11.63
C ASN A 13 4.78 -6.40 -11.66
N SER A 14 4.17 -5.21 -11.64
CA SER A 14 4.90 -3.95 -11.53
C SER A 14 5.21 -3.58 -10.08
N LEU A 15 4.54 -4.19 -9.09
CA LEU A 15 4.75 -3.94 -7.67
C LEU A 15 5.88 -4.83 -7.13
N ARG A 16 6.94 -4.20 -6.62
CA ARG A 16 8.07 -4.87 -5.96
C ARG A 16 7.87 -4.96 -4.44
N SER A 17 7.38 -3.89 -3.82
CA SER A 17 7.12 -3.83 -2.39
C SER A 17 5.91 -2.94 -2.10
N VAL A 18 5.26 -3.16 -0.97
CA VAL A 18 4.17 -2.32 -0.49
C VAL A 18 4.32 -2.12 1.01
N GLU A 19 4.41 -0.87 1.42
CA GLU A 19 4.51 -0.43 2.81
C GLU A 19 3.20 0.27 3.18
N ILE A 20 2.57 -0.16 4.27
CA ILE A 20 1.29 0.37 4.73
C ILE A 20 1.53 1.07 6.07
N PHE A 21 1.32 2.37 6.10
CA PHE A 21 1.41 3.20 7.29
C PHE A 21 -0.01 3.53 7.75
N PRO A 22 -0.53 2.83 8.78
CA PRO A 22 -1.89 3.08 9.25
C PRO A 22 -2.00 4.45 9.89
N LYS A 23 -3.22 5.02 9.87
CA LYS A 23 -3.55 6.19 10.69
C LYS A 23 -3.21 5.92 12.16
N GLY A 24 -2.65 6.91 12.82
CA GLY A 24 -2.23 6.84 14.23
C GLY A 24 -2.42 8.16 14.95
N SER A 25 -1.99 8.25 16.21
CA SER A 25 -2.08 9.46 17.04
C SER A 25 -1.43 10.68 16.38
N HIS A 26 -0.38 10.48 15.60
CA HIS A 26 0.39 11.54 14.93
C HIS A 26 0.15 11.63 13.42
N CYS A 27 -0.52 10.64 12.81
CA CYS A 27 -0.79 10.61 11.37
C CYS A 27 -2.29 10.43 11.14
N LYS A 28 -2.95 11.50 10.68
CA LYS A 28 -4.40 11.50 10.44
C LYS A 28 -4.82 10.57 9.30
N ASN A 29 -3.91 10.33 8.36
CA ASN A 29 -4.19 9.60 7.13
C ASN A 29 -3.41 8.28 7.09
N THR A 30 -4.03 7.25 6.52
CA THR A 30 -3.31 6.03 6.12
C THR A 30 -2.51 6.34 4.87
N GLU A 31 -1.23 6.01 4.85
CA GLU A 31 -0.37 6.11 3.67
C GLU A 31 -0.04 4.71 3.16
N VAL A 32 -0.04 4.54 1.84
CA VAL A 32 0.35 3.29 1.19
C VAL A 32 1.43 3.64 0.18
N ILE A 33 2.64 3.15 0.40
CA ILE A 33 3.78 3.42 -0.47
C ILE A 33 4.14 2.13 -1.20
N ALA A 34 4.08 2.17 -2.53
CA ALA A 34 4.50 1.06 -3.38
C ALA A 34 5.86 1.34 -3.98
N GLY A 35 6.77 0.38 -3.87
CA GLY A 35 7.98 0.32 -4.68
C GLY A 35 7.68 -0.43 -5.97
N LEU A 36 7.95 0.18 -7.11
CA LEU A 36 7.83 -0.45 -8.42
C LEU A 36 9.09 -1.25 -8.78
N VAL A 37 8.94 -2.21 -9.69
CA VAL A 37 10.07 -2.96 -10.26
C VAL A 37 11.06 -2.05 -10.99
N SER A 38 10.60 -0.89 -11.49
CA SER A 38 11.45 0.16 -12.07
C SER A 38 12.37 0.84 -11.04
N GLY A 39 12.12 0.64 -9.74
CA GLY A 39 12.80 1.33 -8.65
C GLY A 39 12.08 2.59 -8.16
N GLU A 40 11.04 3.05 -8.87
CA GLU A 40 10.24 4.21 -8.44
C GLU A 40 9.45 3.90 -7.16
N LYS A 41 9.36 4.88 -6.26
CA LYS A 41 8.45 4.83 -5.11
C LYS A 41 7.28 5.77 -5.35
N ILE A 42 6.08 5.23 -5.23
CA ILE A 42 4.85 5.97 -5.45
C ILE A 42 3.91 5.81 -4.28
N CYS A 43 3.13 6.84 -3.99
CA CYS A 43 2.07 6.79 -3.01
C CYS A 43 0.76 6.37 -3.69
N LEU A 44 0.10 5.35 -3.14
CA LEU A 44 -1.19 4.86 -3.64
C LEU A 44 -2.34 5.51 -2.87
N ASN A 45 -3.43 5.80 -3.57
CA ASN A 45 -4.62 6.38 -2.94
C ASN A 45 -5.43 5.32 -2.16
N PRO A 46 -5.43 5.35 -0.81
CA PRO A 46 -6.14 4.37 0.02
C PRO A 46 -7.67 4.46 -0.10
N GLN A 47 -8.21 5.53 -0.71
CA GLN A 47 -9.64 5.69 -0.90
C GLN A 47 -10.19 4.85 -2.06
N THR A 48 -9.33 4.44 -3.00
CA THR A 48 -9.74 3.64 -4.16
C THR A 48 -10.02 2.18 -3.77
N MET A 49 -10.90 1.52 -4.54
CA MET A 49 -11.31 0.15 -4.23
C MET A 49 -10.19 -0.87 -4.39
N TRP A 50 -9.31 -0.70 -5.37
CA TRP A 50 -8.22 -1.64 -5.62
C TRP A 50 -7.14 -1.56 -4.54
N VAL A 51 -6.81 -0.36 -4.05
CA VAL A 51 -5.85 -0.18 -2.94
C VAL A 51 -6.41 -0.75 -1.64
N LYS A 52 -7.71 -0.57 -1.36
CA LYS A 52 -8.37 -1.22 -0.21
C LYS A 52 -8.27 -2.74 -0.27
N LYS A 53 -8.42 -3.35 -1.46
CA LYS A 53 -8.26 -4.80 -1.65
C LYS A 53 -6.80 -5.22 -1.45
N LEU A 54 -5.84 -4.46 -1.98
CA LEU A 54 -4.41 -4.70 -1.81
C LEU A 54 -3.98 -4.68 -0.33
N ILE A 55 -4.41 -3.67 0.44
CA ILE A 55 -4.16 -3.57 1.89
C ILE A 55 -4.66 -4.84 2.60
N ARG A 56 -5.92 -5.23 2.37
CA ARG A 56 -6.51 -6.43 3.00
C ARG A 56 -5.77 -7.71 2.63
N PHE A 57 -5.29 -7.82 1.39
CA PHE A 57 -4.52 -8.97 0.94
C PHE A 57 -3.20 -9.08 1.71
N ILE A 58 -2.46 -7.97 1.83
CA ILE A 58 -1.20 -7.91 2.57
C ILE A 58 -1.44 -8.21 4.05
N GLU A 59 -2.41 -7.56 4.70
CA GLU A 59 -2.74 -7.81 6.11
C GLU A 59 -3.09 -9.27 6.40
N LYS A 60 -3.82 -9.94 5.48
CA LYS A 60 -4.11 -11.37 5.60
C LYS A 60 -2.84 -12.21 5.49
N LYS A 61 -1.98 -11.90 4.52
CA LYS A 61 -0.70 -12.61 4.32
C LYS A 61 0.21 -12.47 5.56
N GLU A 62 0.35 -11.26 6.10
CA GLU A 62 1.12 -10.99 7.32
C GLU A 62 0.58 -11.80 8.52
N LYS A 63 -0.74 -11.88 8.68
CA LYS A 63 -1.36 -12.69 9.74
C LYS A 63 -1.10 -14.18 9.58
N MET A 64 -1.01 -14.69 8.36
CA MET A 64 -0.65 -16.09 8.10
C MET A 64 0.81 -16.34 8.46
N ILE A 65 1.71 -15.45 8.07
CA ILE A 65 3.15 -15.56 8.37
C ILE A 65 3.40 -15.55 9.88
N ARG A 66 2.75 -14.65 10.64
CA ARG A 66 2.93 -14.56 12.11
C ARG A 66 2.32 -15.73 12.90
N LYS A 67 1.50 -16.55 12.27
CA LYS A 67 0.87 -17.73 12.88
C LYS A 67 1.59 -19.04 12.55
N ALA A 68 2.49 -19.00 11.56
CA ALA A 68 3.40 -20.10 11.23
C ALA A 68 4.65 -20.01 12.12
#